data_AF-A0A5J4SBF6-F1
#
_entry.id   AF-A0A5J4SBF6-F1
#
_cell.length_a   1.000
_cell.length_b   1.000
_cell.length_c   1.000
_cell.angle_alpha   90.00
_cell.angle_beta   90.00
_cell.angle_gamma   90.00
#
_symmetry.space_group_name_H-M   'P 1'
#
loop_
_entity.id
_entity.type
_entity.pdbx_description
1 polymer ?
#
loop_
_entity_poly.entity_id
_entity_poly.type
_entity_poly.pdbx_seq_one_letter_code
_entity_poly.pdbx_strand_id
1 'polypeptide(L)'
;MRIDEVYIEDYKNLKHFWIDFDEKEMKTVLLGQNATGKSNFLEALILIFKFLDLSNETKRRIPSFNYHIIYRNQIEFRNSNSLFPL
;
A
#
# COMPACT_ATOMS: atom_id res chain seq x y z
N MET A 1 7.35 5.45 -2.79
CA MET A 1 5.89 5.73 -2.89
C MET A 1 5.32 5.73 -1.49
N ARG A 2 4.39 6.64 -1.20
CA ARG A 2 3.57 6.68 0.01
C ARG A 2 2.12 6.50 -0.39
N ILE A 3 1.41 5.60 0.27
CA ILE A 3 -0.02 5.36 0.04
C ILE A 3 -0.80 6.34 0.91
N ASP A 4 -1.80 6.98 0.32
CA ASP A 4 -2.68 7.93 1.01
C ASP A 4 -4.06 7.29 1.22
N GLU A 5 -4.59 6.53 0.24
CA GLU A 5 -5.89 5.85 0.36
C GLU A 5 -5.88 4.50 -0.35
N VAL A 6 -6.62 3.52 0.21
CA VAL A 6 -6.93 2.25 -0.47
C VAL A 6 -8.39 1.87 -0.25
N TYR A 7 -9.09 1.59 -1.35
CA TYR A 7 -10.38 0.93 -1.37
C TYR A 7 -10.28 -0.45 -2.04
N ILE A 8 -10.95 -1.45 -1.47
CA ILE A 8 -11.06 -2.82 -1.99
C ILE A 8 -12.54 -3.22 -1.97
N GLU A 9 -13.11 -3.52 -3.13
CA GLU A 9 -14.54 -3.84 -3.25
C GLU A 9 -14.86 -5.22 -2.67
N ASP A 10 -14.17 -6.26 -3.12
CA ASP A 10 -14.37 -7.62 -2.64
C ASP A 10 -13.08 -8.46 -2.75
N TYR A 11 -12.45 -8.74 -1.61
CA TYR A 11 -11.32 -9.64 -1.54
C TYR A 11 -11.29 -10.41 -0.22
N LYS A 12 -11.53 -11.72 -0.26
CA LYS A 12 -11.63 -12.59 0.94
C LYS A 12 -12.67 -12.02 1.92
N ASN A 13 -12.24 -11.62 3.11
CA ASN A 13 -13.10 -11.03 4.14
C ASN A 13 -13.12 -9.48 4.09
N LEU A 14 -12.43 -8.86 3.14
CA LEU A 14 -12.50 -7.42 2.88
C LEU A 14 -13.68 -7.17 1.95
N LYS A 15 -14.78 -6.64 2.48
CA LYS A 15 -15.98 -6.29 1.72
C LYS A 15 -16.20 -4.79 1.83
N HIS A 16 -16.16 -4.08 0.70
CA HIS A 16 -16.18 -2.62 0.64
C HIS A 16 -15.22 -1.99 1.65
N PHE A 17 -14.01 -2.55 1.75
CA PHE A 17 -13.00 -2.13 2.71
C PHE A 17 -12.36 -0.83 2.23
N TRP A 18 -12.24 0.14 3.15
CA TRP A 18 -11.63 1.42 2.90
C TRP A 18 -10.69 1.79 4.04
N ILE A 19 -9.54 2.36 3.70
CA ILE A 19 -8.59 2.91 4.66
C ILE A 19 -7.96 4.17 4.09
N ASP A 20 -7.95 5.21 4.92
CA ASP A 20 -7.30 6.50 4.71
C ASP A 20 -6.09 6.61 5.66
N PHE A 21 -4.93 6.93 5.09
CA PHE A 21 -3.67 7.05 5.81
C PHE A 21 -3.39 8.53 6.11
N ASP A 22 -3.38 8.90 7.40
CA ASP A 22 -3.11 10.27 7.84
C ASP A 22 -1.83 10.83 7.20
N GLU A 23 -1.98 11.82 6.33
CA GLU A 23 -0.90 12.44 5.57
C GLU A 23 0.20 13.10 6.40
N LYS A 24 -0.10 13.43 7.65
CA LYS A 24 0.81 14.09 8.59
C LYS A 24 1.68 13.09 9.34
N GLU A 25 1.30 11.82 9.34
CA GLU A 25 2.00 10.76 10.04
C GLU A 25 2.80 9.88 9.07
N MET A 26 4.03 9.54 9.48
CA MET A 26 4.91 8.65 8.70
C MET A 26 4.62 7.17 8.95
N LYS A 27 3.94 6.84 10.04
CA LYS A 27 3.70 5.46 10.48
C LYS A 27 2.24 5.24 10.72
N THR A 28 1.74 4.09 10.29
CA THR A 28 0.39 3.64 10.54
C THR A 28 0.43 2.30 11.25
N VAL A 29 -0.34 2.17 12.33
CA VAL A 29 -0.45 0.93 13.10
C VAL A 29 -1.80 0.28 12.78
N LEU A 30 -1.76 -0.90 12.18
CA LEU A 30 -2.97 -1.66 11.85
C LEU A 30 -3.34 -2.58 13.02
N LEU A 31 -4.39 -2.23 13.77
CA LEU A 31 -4.86 -2.97 14.95
C LEU A 31 -6.17 -3.71 14.68
N GLY A 32 -6.45 -4.75 15.48
CA GLY A 32 -7.69 -5.51 15.43
C GLY A 32 -7.53 -6.94 15.92
N GLN A 33 -8.63 -7.64 16.20
CA GLN A 33 -8.62 -9.06 16.58
C GLN A 33 -8.08 -9.97 15.46
N ASN A 34 -7.80 -11.23 15.77
CA ASN A 34 -7.46 -12.22 14.75
C ASN A 34 -8.62 -12.38 13.75
N ALA A 35 -8.27 -12.72 12.51
CA ALA A 35 -9.23 -12.90 11.40
C ALA A 35 -10.05 -11.66 10.99
N THR A 36 -9.73 -10.44 11.45
CA THR A 36 -10.41 -9.20 11.02
C THR A 36 -9.94 -8.65 9.67
N GLY A 37 -9.08 -9.36 8.96
CA GLY A 37 -8.64 -8.97 7.61
C GLY A 37 -7.31 -8.22 7.53
N LYS A 38 -6.59 -8.02 8.64
CA LYS A 38 -5.27 -7.36 8.64
C LYS A 38 -4.28 -7.96 7.64
N SER A 39 -4.09 -9.28 7.67
CA SER A 39 -3.20 -9.97 6.73
C SER A 39 -3.75 -9.98 5.31
N ASN A 40 -5.08 -10.06 5.14
CA ASN A 40 -5.72 -10.00 3.82
C ASN A 40 -5.54 -8.61 3.18
N PHE A 41 -5.55 -7.54 3.98
CA PHE A 41 -5.27 -6.19 3.49
C PHE A 41 -3.82 -6.07 2.99
N LEU A 42 -2.86 -6.58 3.76
CA LEU A 42 -1.46 -6.63 3.31
C LEU A 42 -1.29 -7.47 2.04
N GLU A 43 -2.00 -8.59 1.92
CA GLU A 43 -1.98 -9.42 0.72
C GLU A 43 -2.58 -8.71 -0.50
N ALA A 44 -3.71 -8.03 -0.34
CA ALA A 44 -4.31 -7.22 -1.40
C ALA A 44 -3.35 -6.11 -1.87
N LEU A 45 -2.69 -5.42 -0.94
CA LEU A 45 -1.65 -4.44 -1.27
C LEU A 45 -0.51 -5.05 -2.09
N ILE A 46 -0.03 -6.24 -1.71
CA ILE A 46 1.02 -6.95 -2.45
C ILE A 46 0.55 -7.27 -3.87
N LEU A 47 -0.70 -7.71 -4.06
CA LEU A 47 -1.25 -8.01 -5.39
C LEU A 47 -1.37 -6.75 -6.26
N ILE A 48 -1.86 -5.64 -5.69
CA ILE A 48 -1.92 -4.34 -6.37
C ILE A 48 -0.53 -3.92 -6.83
N PHE A 49 0.48 -3.93 -5.94
CA PHE A 49 1.83 -3.50 -6.32
C PHE A 49 2.53 -4.43 -7.30
N LYS A 50 2.29 -5.75 -7.22
CA LYS A 50 2.80 -6.69 -8.24
C LYS A 50 2.22 -6.42 -9.62
N PHE A 51 0.99 -5.94 -9.70
CA PHE A 51 0.38 -5.54 -10.96
C PHE A 51 0.94 -4.21 -11.47
N LEU A 52 1.15 -3.24 -10.57
CA LEU A 52 1.76 -1.94 -10.88
C LEU A 52 3.27 -2.02 -11.18
N ASP A 53 3.95 -3.10 -10.83
CA ASP A 53 5.36 -3.28 -11.15
C ASP A 53 5.56 -3.37 -12.69
N LEU A 54 6.00 -2.25 -13.26
CA LEU A 54 6.23 -2.11 -14.69
C LEU A 54 7.49 -2.83 -15.17
N SER A 55 8.39 -3.23 -14.25
CA SER A 55 9.70 -3.80 -14.59
C SER A 55 9.63 -5.22 -15.17
N ASN A 56 8.51 -5.92 -14.99
CA ASN A 56 8.36 -7.32 -15.38
C ASN A 56 7.01 -7.60 -16.05
N GLU A 57 6.84 -7.12 -17.29
CA GLU A 57 5.57 -7.23 -18.02
C GLU A 57 5.04 -8.66 -18.12
N THR A 58 5.93 -9.63 -18.32
CA THR A 58 5.59 -11.06 -18.44
C THR A 58 5.10 -11.69 -17.14
N LYS A 59 5.26 -11.02 -15.99
CA LYS A 59 4.83 -11.49 -14.67
C LYS A 59 3.65 -10.69 -14.09
N ARG A 60 3.15 -9.66 -14.80
CA ARG A 60 1.99 -8.90 -14.34
C ARG A 60 0.79 -9.83 -14.20
N ARG A 61 0.27 -9.92 -12.98
CA ARG A 61 -0.98 -10.62 -12.67
C ARG A 61 -2.02 -9.58 -12.29
N ILE A 62 -3.09 -9.50 -13.08
CA ILE A 62 -4.24 -8.64 -12.78
C ILE A 62 -4.87 -9.15 -11.47
N PRO A 63 -5.05 -8.29 -10.45
CA PRO A 63 -5.75 -8.67 -9.23
C PRO A 63 -7.18 -9.12 -9.56
N SER A 64 -7.66 -10.17 -8.91
CA SER A 64 -9.01 -10.72 -9.15
C SER A 64 -10.12 -9.92 -8.46
N PHE A 65 -9.88 -8.66 -8.12
CA PHE A 65 -10.77 -7.80 -7.36
C PHE A 65 -10.63 -6.34 -7.81
N ASN A 66 -11.71 -5.58 -7.70
CA ASN A 66 -11.70 -4.15 -7.96
C ASN A 66 -11.10 -3.39 -6.78
N TYR A 67 -10.27 -2.40 -7.10
CA TYR A 67 -9.61 -1.57 -6.11
C TYR A 67 -9.44 -0.14 -6.61
N HIS A 68 -9.31 0.79 -5.68
CA HIS A 68 -8.83 2.14 -5.92
C HIS A 68 -7.68 2.41 -4.96
N ILE A 69 -6.59 2.99 -5.47
CA ILE A 69 -5.41 3.34 -4.67
C ILE A 69 -4.97 4.75 -5.03
N ILE A 70 -4.83 5.59 -4.01
CA ILE A 70 -4.23 6.92 -4.12
C ILE A 70 -2.86 6.85 -3.46
N TYR A 71 -1.82 7.26 -4.19
CA TYR A 71 -0.45 7.28 -3.69
C TYR A 71 0.32 8.47 -4.27
N ARG A 72 1.37 8.87 -3.56
CA ARG A 72 2.30 9.92 -3.97
C ARG A 72 3.75 9.45 -3.97
N ASN A 73 4.56 10.04 -4.86
CA ASN A 73 5.99 9.81 -4.90
C ASN A 73 6.68 10.77 -3.93
N GLN A 74 7.31 10.23 -2.89
CA GLN A 74 8.26 10.98 -2.09
C GLN A 74 9.61 10.99 -2.82
N ILE A 75 10.02 12.14 -3.33
CA ILE A 75 11.35 12.35 -3.92
C ILE A 75 12.20 12.99 -2.81
N GLU A 76 13.12 12.21 -2.24
CA GLU A 76 14.13 12.75 -1.32
C GLU A 76 15.36 13.18 -2.11
N PHE A 77 15.65 14.47 -2.13
CA PHE A 77 16.93 14.98 -2.62
C PHE A 77 17.99 14.78 -1.54
N ARG A 78 18.81 13.72 -1.65
CA ARG A 78 20.00 13.59 -0.80
C ARG A 78 21.07 14.56 -1.26
N ASN A 79 21.36 15.56 -0.43
CA ASN A 79 22.54 16.41 -0.59
C ASN A 79 23.76 15.65 -0.04
N SER A 80 24.84 15.54 -0.82
CA SER A 80 26.05 14.77 -0.48
C SER A 80 26.87 15.30 0.70
N ASN A 81 26.43 16.37 1.37
CA ASN A 81 27.16 17.05 2.46
C ASN A 81 26.51 16.92 3.85
N SER A 82 25.53 16.05 4.05
CA SER A 82 24.97 15.81 5.40
C SER A 82 25.57 14.56 6.04
N LEU A 83 26.61 14.78 6.86
CA LEU A 83 27.05 13.82 7.87
C LEU A 83 26.00 13.82 8.99
N PHE A 84 25.23 12.74 9.12
CA PHE A 84 24.42 12.50 10.32
C PHE A 84 25.34 12.08 11.47
N PRO A 85 25.25 12.68 12.68
CA PRO A 85 25.75 12.04 13.88
C PRO A 85 24.73 10.98 14.34
N LEU A 86 25.25 9.89 14.88
CA LEU A 86 24.53 8.73 15.44
C LEU A 86 23.57 9.13 16.57
#